data_AF-A0A822J370-F1
#
_entry.id   AF-A0A822J370-F1
#
_cell.length_a   1.000
_cell.length_b   1.000
_cell.length_c   1.000
_cell.angle_alpha   90.00
_cell.angle_beta   90.00
_cell.angle_gamma   90.00
#
_symmetry.space_group_name_H-M   'P 1'
#
loop_
_entity.id
_entity.type
_entity.pdbx_description
1 polymer ?
#
loop_
_entity_poly.entity_id
_entity_poly.type
_entity_poly.pdbx_seq_one_letter_code
_entity_poly.pdbx_strand_id
1 'polypeptide(L)'
;MTTVITDALCPFCGCLCDDITIIVEDNKIIEAKHACILGSAKILGQCRLGAKNVETHRTIKAPLIRSNKNEDFREVSYDEAINEAAKILAGSKRPLLYGWASASCEVHEKGILLAEELGAIIDNTSSVCHGPTGLAIHEKGMPSATLGQIKNRSDGYCVLGLQSCPGPSKAHEPLFNFFQGIFHRERQERTQDHFCRCPENPYVWCGR
;
A
#
# COMPACT_ATOMS: atom_id res chain seq x y z
N MET A 1 12.27 -11.10 -27.13
CA MET A 1 11.37 -10.10 -27.79
C MET A 1 11.01 -9.04 -26.77
N THR A 2 11.28 -7.77 -27.07
CA THR A 2 11.04 -6.66 -26.15
C THR A 2 9.63 -6.10 -26.34
N THR A 3 8.86 -6.02 -25.25
CA THR A 3 7.51 -5.43 -25.20
C THR A 3 7.52 -4.23 -24.28
N VAL A 4 6.88 -3.14 -24.71
CA VAL A 4 6.71 -1.92 -23.90
C VAL A 4 5.24 -1.80 -23.53
N ILE A 5 4.96 -1.69 -22.23
CA ILE A 5 3.61 -1.46 -21.68
C ILE A 5 3.60 -0.04 -21.11
N THR A 6 2.71 0.82 -21.61
CA THR A 6 2.50 2.18 -21.10
C THR A 6 1.30 2.22 -20.16
N ASP A 7 1.19 3.30 -19.38
CA ASP A 7 0.03 3.59 -18.54
C ASP A 7 -0.31 2.47 -17.54
N ALA A 8 0.75 1.79 -17.06
CA ALA A 8 0.60 0.72 -16.11
C ALA A 8 0.36 1.27 -14.69
N LEU A 9 -0.46 0.55 -13.92
CA LEU A 9 -0.74 0.89 -12.53
C LEU A 9 0.39 0.40 -11.60
N CYS A 10 0.79 1.24 -10.65
CA CYS A 10 1.72 0.90 -9.59
C CYS A 10 1.01 0.16 -8.44
N PRO A 11 1.34 -1.12 -8.14
CA PRO A 11 0.63 -1.93 -7.16
C PRO A 11 1.23 -1.84 -5.74
N PHE A 12 1.73 -0.67 -5.35
CA PHE A 12 2.48 -0.52 -4.09
C PHE A 12 1.72 0.22 -2.99
N CYS A 13 1.55 1.55 -3.12
CA CYS A 13 0.87 2.37 -2.12
C CYS A 13 -0.46 2.92 -2.65
N GLY A 14 -1.23 3.56 -1.76
CA GLY A 14 -2.53 4.16 -2.10
C GLY A 14 -2.49 5.34 -3.07
N CYS A 15 -1.31 5.79 -3.52
CA CYS A 15 -1.22 6.81 -4.58
C CYS A 15 -1.63 6.26 -5.96
N LEU A 16 -1.49 4.94 -6.16
CA LEU A 16 -1.91 4.24 -7.38
C LEU A 16 -1.49 4.97 -8.66
N CYS A 17 -0.20 5.30 -8.80
CA CYS A 17 0.32 5.96 -10.01
C CYS A 17 -0.03 5.13 -11.25
N ASP A 18 -0.53 5.78 -12.29
CA ASP A 18 -1.05 5.19 -13.51
C ASP A 18 -0.24 5.55 -14.77
N ASP A 19 0.92 6.19 -14.58
CA ASP A 19 1.81 6.67 -15.64
C ASP A 19 3.10 5.83 -15.79
N ILE A 20 3.09 4.60 -15.26
CA ILE A 20 4.27 3.73 -15.25
C ILE A 20 4.49 3.13 -16.64
N THR A 21 5.72 3.19 -17.13
CA THR A 21 6.11 2.46 -18.35
C THR A 21 6.96 1.25 -17.98
N ILE A 22 6.51 0.06 -18.36
CA ILE A 22 7.16 -1.20 -18.07
C ILE A 22 7.79 -1.75 -19.34
N ILE A 23 9.06 -2.17 -19.25
CA ILE A 23 9.77 -2.85 -20.34
C ILE A 23 9.94 -4.32 -19.96
N VAL A 24 9.47 -5.19 -20.85
CA VAL A 24 9.46 -6.64 -20.67
C VAL A 24 10.30 -7.28 -21.76
N GLU A 25 11.23 -8.14 -21.37
CA GLU A 25 12.03 -8.96 -22.28
C GLU A 25 11.94 -10.42 -21.85
N ASP A 26 11.65 -11.30 -22.81
CA ASP A 26 11.60 -12.75 -22.60
C ASP A 26 10.76 -13.15 -21.39
N ASN A 27 9.56 -12.53 -21.31
CA ASN A 27 8.58 -12.70 -20.23
C ASN A 27 9.08 -12.28 -18.83
N LYS A 28 10.07 -11.40 -18.76
CA LYS A 28 10.61 -10.83 -17.53
C LYS A 28 10.55 -9.30 -17.58
N ILE A 29 10.09 -8.68 -16.50
CA ILE A 29 10.15 -7.24 -16.35
C ILE A 29 11.60 -6.84 -16.07
N ILE A 30 12.17 -6.02 -16.96
CA ILE A 30 13.57 -5.57 -16.86
C ILE A 30 13.69 -4.11 -16.40
N GLU A 31 12.67 -3.29 -16.64
CA GLU A 31 12.67 -1.87 -16.28
C GLU A 31 11.26 -1.37 -15.95
N ALA A 32 11.18 -0.42 -15.02
CA ALA A 32 9.97 0.31 -14.67
C ALA A 32 10.28 1.82 -14.58
N LYS A 33 9.84 2.59 -15.58
CA LYS A 33 10.05 4.05 -15.67
C LYS A 33 8.91 4.80 -14.97
N HIS A 34 9.18 6.01 -14.49
CA HIS A 34 8.28 6.87 -13.68
C HIS A 34 7.88 6.33 -12.30
N ALA A 35 8.24 5.09 -11.95
CA ALA A 35 8.02 4.55 -10.62
C ALA A 35 9.01 5.14 -9.59
N CYS A 36 8.54 5.47 -8.38
CA CYS A 36 9.44 5.78 -7.26
C CYS A 36 10.23 4.53 -6.84
N ILE A 37 11.19 4.70 -5.92
CA ILE A 37 12.02 3.59 -5.43
C ILE A 37 11.22 2.40 -4.87
N LEU A 38 10.06 2.66 -4.25
CA LEU A 38 9.21 1.59 -3.72
C LEU A 38 8.41 0.89 -4.81
N GLY A 39 7.84 1.67 -5.74
CA GLY A 39 7.09 1.13 -6.88
C GLY A 39 7.99 0.30 -7.80
N SER A 40 9.16 0.82 -8.15
CA SER A 40 10.13 0.10 -8.98
C SER A 40 10.64 -1.15 -8.29
N ALA A 41 10.93 -1.09 -6.99
CA ALA A 41 11.32 -2.26 -6.22
C ALA A 41 10.24 -3.36 -6.25
N LYS A 42 8.97 -3.01 -6.08
CA LYS A 42 7.85 -3.97 -6.16
C LYS A 42 7.72 -4.56 -7.58
N ILE A 43 7.72 -3.72 -8.61
CA ILE A 43 7.50 -4.13 -10.01
C ILE A 43 8.66 -5.01 -10.51
N LEU A 44 9.90 -4.68 -10.13
CA LEU A 44 11.10 -5.44 -10.51
C LEU A 44 11.35 -6.66 -9.62
N GLY A 45 10.53 -6.91 -8.60
CA GLY A 45 10.73 -8.01 -7.65
C GLY A 45 11.97 -7.84 -6.75
N GLN A 46 12.38 -6.60 -6.46
CA GLN A 46 13.50 -6.27 -5.59
C GLN A 46 13.01 -6.10 -4.14
N CYS A 47 13.10 -7.14 -3.32
CA CYS A 47 12.53 -7.14 -1.96
C CYS A 47 13.32 -6.29 -0.94
N ARG A 48 14.49 -5.75 -1.30
CA ARG A 48 15.22 -4.81 -0.44
C ARG A 48 15.52 -3.54 -1.21
N LEU A 49 15.11 -2.41 -0.62
CA LEU A 49 15.58 -1.07 -0.97
C LEU A 49 17.11 -1.13 -1.18
N GLY A 50 17.55 -1.08 -2.45
CA GLY A 50 18.97 -1.07 -2.82
C GLY A 50 19.65 -2.42 -3.12
N ALA A 51 18.96 -3.57 -3.05
CA ALA A 51 19.55 -4.84 -3.50
C ALA A 51 19.33 -5.01 -5.01
N LYS A 52 20.39 -4.84 -5.81
CA LYS A 52 20.42 -5.10 -7.27
C LYS A 52 20.23 -6.58 -7.66
N ASN A 53 19.84 -7.45 -6.73
CA ASN A 53 19.83 -8.89 -6.91
C ASN A 53 18.39 -9.41 -6.99
N VAL A 54 17.84 -9.40 -8.21
CA VAL A 54 16.57 -10.05 -8.57
C VAL A 54 16.57 -11.54 -8.19
N GLU A 55 17.75 -12.17 -8.10
CA GLU A 55 17.93 -13.58 -7.69
C GLU A 55 17.67 -13.85 -6.20
N THR A 56 17.61 -12.82 -5.35
CA THR A 56 17.36 -13.00 -3.91
C THR A 56 15.87 -13.10 -3.56
N HIS A 57 14.98 -12.90 -4.54
CA HIS A 57 13.55 -13.05 -4.34
C HIS A 57 13.20 -14.54 -4.25
N ARG A 58 12.88 -14.99 -3.04
CA ARG A 58 12.31 -16.32 -2.81
C ARG A 58 10.84 -16.33 -3.23
N THR A 59 10.58 -16.13 -4.53
CA THR A 59 9.24 -16.37 -5.09
C THR A 59 8.90 -17.82 -4.80
N ILE A 60 7.83 -18.04 -4.05
CA ILE A 60 7.33 -19.38 -3.78
C ILE A 60 6.85 -19.95 -5.11
N LYS A 61 7.51 -21.01 -5.59
CA LYS A 61 7.26 -21.60 -6.92
C LYS A 61 6.18 -22.68 -6.89
N ALA A 62 5.96 -23.29 -5.73
CA ALA A 62 4.97 -24.34 -5.51
C ALA A 62 4.29 -24.14 -4.14
N PRO A 63 3.03 -24.57 -3.97
CA PRO A 63 2.38 -24.63 -2.68
C PRO A 63 3.20 -25.45 -1.68
N LEU A 64 3.16 -25.04 -0.41
CA LEU A 64 3.93 -25.64 0.66
C LEU A 64 3.01 -26.00 1.82
N ILE A 65 3.15 -27.22 2.35
CA ILE A 65 2.48 -27.67 3.58
C ILE A 65 3.52 -27.96 4.65
N ARG A 66 3.21 -27.59 5.89
CA ARG A 66 3.97 -27.97 7.08
C ARG A 66 3.02 -28.57 8.10
N SER A 67 3.23 -29.82 8.47
CA SER A 67 2.35 -30.56 9.37
C SER A 67 2.50 -30.10 10.83
N ASN A 68 3.73 -29.80 11.27
CA ASN A 68 4.02 -29.39 12.64
C ASN A 68 4.95 -28.17 12.71
N LYS A 69 4.88 -27.39 13.80
CA LYS A 69 5.67 -26.16 13.98
C LYS A 69 7.18 -26.35 13.77
N ASN A 70 7.70 -27.52 14.12
CA ASN A 70 9.12 -27.84 14.11
C ASN A 70 9.57 -28.64 12.88
N GLU A 71 8.69 -28.89 11.91
CA GLU A 71 9.01 -29.59 10.68
C GLU A 71 9.28 -28.62 9.52
N ASP A 72 10.02 -29.11 8.53
CA ASP A 72 10.26 -28.38 7.28
C ASP A 72 9.01 -28.36 6.40
N PHE A 73 8.94 -27.38 5.50
CA PHE A 73 7.90 -27.31 4.49
C PHE A 73 8.12 -28.36 3.40
N ARG A 74 7.04 -29.02 3.00
CA ARG A 74 7.00 -29.94 1.86
C ARG A 74 6.26 -29.29 0.68
N GLU A 75 6.85 -29.36 -0.50
CA GLU A 75 6.19 -28.99 -1.75
C GLU A 75 5.07 -29.96 -2.08
N VAL A 76 3.91 -29.42 -2.46
CA VAL A 76 2.69 -30.19 -2.78
C VAL A 76 1.99 -29.62 -4.02
N SER A 77 1.01 -30.36 -4.57
CA SER A 77 0.18 -29.85 -5.65
C SER A 77 -0.78 -28.76 -5.18
N TYR A 78 -1.30 -27.95 -6.11
CA TYR A 78 -2.35 -26.99 -5.81
C TYR A 78 -3.61 -27.67 -5.26
N ASP A 79 -4.01 -28.81 -5.82
CA ASP A 79 -5.19 -29.54 -5.34
C ASP A 79 -5.01 -30.02 -3.89
N GLU A 80 -3.82 -30.53 -3.54
CA GLU A 80 -3.53 -30.95 -2.16
C GLU A 80 -3.59 -29.75 -1.20
N ALA A 81 -2.93 -28.64 -1.56
CA ALA A 81 -2.92 -27.43 -0.75
C ALA A 81 -4.31 -26.81 -0.56
N ILE A 82 -5.11 -26.73 -1.62
CA ILE A 82 -6.47 -26.18 -1.58
C ILE A 82 -7.39 -27.08 -0.75
N ASN A 83 -7.31 -28.40 -0.92
CA ASN A 83 -8.11 -29.34 -0.14
C ASN A 83 -7.77 -29.29 1.36
N GLU A 84 -6.49 -29.19 1.73
CA GLU A 84 -6.10 -29.05 3.13
C GLU A 84 -6.56 -27.71 3.72
N ALA A 85 -6.44 -26.60 2.96
CA ALA A 85 -6.97 -25.31 3.39
C ALA A 85 -8.50 -25.35 3.60
N ALA A 86 -9.24 -25.98 2.68
CA ALA A 86 -10.68 -26.13 2.78
C ALA A 86 -11.10 -26.96 4.00
N LYS A 87 -10.38 -28.06 4.31
CA LYS A 87 -10.62 -28.87 5.52
C LYS A 87 -10.42 -28.05 6.80
N ILE A 88 -9.36 -27.24 6.87
CA ILE A 88 -9.08 -26.38 8.02
C ILE A 88 -10.21 -25.36 8.21
N LEU A 89 -10.63 -24.70 7.13
CA LEU A 89 -11.68 -23.68 7.17
C LEU A 89 -13.04 -24.28 7.55
N ALA A 90 -13.45 -25.38 6.91
CA ALA A 90 -14.71 -26.05 7.19
C ALA A 90 -14.77 -26.67 8.60
N GLY A 91 -13.64 -27.12 9.15
CA GLY A 91 -13.54 -27.64 10.50
C GLY A 91 -13.44 -26.55 11.59
N SER A 92 -13.29 -25.29 11.22
CA SER A 92 -13.09 -24.18 12.16
C SER A 92 -14.42 -23.66 12.70
N LYS A 93 -14.48 -23.44 14.03
CA LYS A 93 -15.68 -22.86 14.68
C LYS A 93 -15.83 -21.35 14.48
N ARG A 94 -14.71 -20.65 14.26
CA ARG A 94 -14.68 -19.18 14.09
C ARG A 94 -13.46 -18.76 13.28
N PRO A 95 -13.43 -19.08 11.97
CA PRO A 95 -12.29 -18.73 11.12
C PRO A 95 -12.16 -17.21 10.94
N LEU A 96 -10.91 -16.74 10.83
CA LEU A 96 -10.56 -15.35 10.48
C LEU A 96 -9.89 -15.35 9.11
N LEU A 97 -10.44 -14.58 8.18
CA LEU A 97 -9.85 -14.34 6.87
C LEU A 97 -9.31 -12.91 6.84
N TYR A 98 -7.98 -12.77 6.99
CA TYR A 98 -7.31 -11.47 7.19
C TYR A 98 -6.38 -11.08 6.02
N GLY A 99 -6.33 -9.79 5.70
CA GLY A 99 -5.30 -9.21 4.83
C GLY A 99 -5.87 -8.33 3.71
N TRP A 100 -6.01 -8.89 2.51
CA TRP A 100 -6.74 -8.34 1.35
C TRP A 100 -6.21 -7.06 0.68
N ALA A 101 -5.56 -6.14 1.39
CA ALA A 101 -5.24 -4.79 0.88
C ALA A 101 -4.28 -4.72 -0.32
N SER A 102 -3.65 -5.85 -0.69
CA SER A 102 -2.81 -5.97 -1.88
C SER A 102 -3.38 -6.97 -2.91
N ALA A 103 -4.69 -7.21 -2.87
CA ALA A 103 -5.43 -8.02 -3.82
C ALA A 103 -6.42 -7.16 -4.61
N SER A 104 -6.90 -7.67 -5.75
CA SER A 104 -7.90 -6.97 -6.56
C SER A 104 -9.30 -7.05 -5.96
N CYS A 105 -10.22 -6.23 -6.49
CA CYS A 105 -11.60 -6.20 -6.01
C CYS A 105 -12.32 -7.54 -6.26
N GLU A 106 -12.02 -8.24 -7.34
CA GLU A 106 -12.57 -9.56 -7.66
C GLU A 106 -12.18 -10.60 -6.61
N VAL A 107 -10.95 -10.50 -6.07
CA VAL A 107 -10.51 -11.36 -4.96
C VAL A 107 -11.27 -11.02 -3.68
N HIS A 108 -11.55 -9.74 -3.42
CA HIS A 108 -12.35 -9.33 -2.25
C HIS A 108 -13.78 -9.86 -2.36
N GLU A 109 -14.40 -9.76 -3.55
CA GLU A 109 -15.74 -10.31 -3.81
C GLU A 109 -15.79 -11.80 -3.47
N LYS A 110 -14.84 -12.61 -3.97
CA LYS A 110 -14.76 -14.03 -3.65
C LYS A 110 -14.46 -14.29 -2.18
N GLY A 111 -13.62 -13.45 -1.56
CA GLY A 111 -13.30 -13.53 -0.13
C GLY A 111 -14.52 -13.31 0.76
N ILE A 112 -15.38 -12.35 0.41
CA ILE A 112 -16.62 -12.06 1.14
C ILE A 112 -17.59 -13.23 1.01
N LEU A 113 -17.82 -13.75 -0.20
CA LEU A 113 -18.69 -14.91 -0.42
C LEU A 113 -18.19 -16.14 0.36
N LEU A 114 -16.88 -16.36 0.39
CA LEU A 114 -16.28 -17.43 1.19
C LEU A 114 -16.48 -17.20 2.70
N ALA A 115 -16.38 -15.95 3.17
CA ALA A 115 -16.63 -15.61 4.56
C ALA A 115 -18.08 -15.87 4.97
N GLU A 116 -19.03 -15.54 4.10
CA GLU A 116 -20.47 -15.81 4.30
C GLU A 116 -20.74 -17.31 4.42
N GLU A 117 -20.23 -18.11 3.48
CA GLU A 117 -20.39 -19.58 3.48
C GLU A 117 -19.81 -20.23 4.75
N LEU A 118 -18.67 -19.73 5.24
CA LEU A 118 -17.99 -20.27 6.42
C LEU A 118 -18.55 -19.73 7.76
N GLY A 119 -19.37 -18.67 7.74
CA GLY A 119 -19.64 -17.88 8.95
C GLY A 119 -18.37 -17.27 9.55
N ALA A 120 -17.41 -16.91 8.70
CA ALA A 120 -16.11 -16.39 9.09
C ALA A 120 -16.14 -14.91 9.48
N ILE A 121 -15.11 -14.48 10.21
CA ILE A 121 -14.77 -13.07 10.34
C ILE A 121 -13.86 -12.71 9.19
N ILE A 122 -14.21 -11.67 8.44
CA ILE A 122 -13.35 -11.08 7.41
C ILE A 122 -12.87 -9.72 7.88
N ASP A 123 -11.56 -9.48 7.80
CA ASP A 123 -10.95 -8.20 8.15
C ASP A 123 -9.76 -7.92 7.22
N ASN A 124 -9.43 -6.66 6.98
CA ASN A 124 -8.30 -6.28 6.13
C ASN A 124 -7.27 -5.46 6.93
N THR A 125 -6.15 -5.11 6.30
CA THR A 125 -5.10 -4.33 6.98
C THR A 125 -5.53 -2.91 7.38
N SER A 126 -6.76 -2.48 7.06
CA SER A 126 -7.27 -1.19 7.55
C SER A 126 -7.43 -1.21 9.05
N SER A 127 -7.74 -2.33 9.71
CA SER A 127 -7.94 -2.38 11.17
C SER A 127 -6.72 -1.92 11.98
N VAL A 128 -5.52 -2.03 11.41
CA VAL A 128 -4.26 -1.55 12.00
C VAL A 128 -3.72 -0.25 11.38
N CYS A 129 -4.42 0.32 10.40
CA CYS A 129 -4.00 1.52 9.68
C CYS A 129 -5.13 2.57 9.66
N HIS A 130 -6.08 2.44 8.74
CA HIS A 130 -7.17 3.40 8.56
C HIS A 130 -8.41 3.14 9.41
N GLY A 131 -8.42 2.11 10.26
CA GLY A 131 -9.54 1.73 11.12
C GLY A 131 -9.99 2.88 12.03
N PRO A 132 -9.09 3.52 12.81
CA PRO A 132 -9.44 4.70 13.60
C PRO A 132 -10.00 5.84 12.74
N THR A 133 -9.46 6.06 11.53
CA THR A 133 -9.97 7.05 10.58
C THR A 133 -11.39 6.71 10.12
N GLY A 134 -11.67 5.44 9.82
CA GLY A 134 -13.01 4.98 9.44
C GLY A 134 -14.05 5.21 10.55
N LEU A 135 -13.68 4.96 11.81
CA LEU A 135 -14.55 5.26 12.96
C LEU A 135 -14.82 6.76 13.10
N ALA A 136 -13.79 7.60 12.94
CA ALA A 136 -13.96 9.06 12.97
C ALA A 136 -14.86 9.56 11.84
N ILE A 137 -14.75 8.98 10.63
CA ILE A 137 -15.61 9.29 9.48
C ILE A 137 -17.06 8.91 9.78
N HIS A 138 -17.31 7.76 10.42
CA HIS A 138 -18.67 7.38 10.81
C HIS A 138 -19.28 8.37 11.82
N GLU A 139 -18.47 8.95 12.71
CA GLU A 139 -18.96 9.87 13.73
C GLU A 139 -19.13 11.31 13.21
N LYS A 140 -18.19 11.79 12.37
CA LYS A 140 -18.07 13.21 12.00
C LYS A 140 -18.17 13.49 10.50
N GLY A 141 -18.24 12.47 9.66
CA GLY A 141 -18.21 12.59 8.21
C GLY A 141 -16.79 12.72 7.63
N MET A 142 -16.70 12.84 6.31
CA MET A 142 -15.43 12.91 5.57
C MET A 142 -15.42 14.08 4.58
N PRO A 143 -14.97 15.29 4.98
CA PRO A 143 -14.63 16.32 4.01
C PRO A 143 -13.36 15.90 3.25
N SER A 144 -13.47 15.68 1.94
CA SER A 144 -12.36 15.19 1.11
C SER A 144 -12.28 15.90 -0.24
N ALA A 145 -11.18 15.69 -0.94
CA ALA A 145 -10.92 16.20 -2.29
C ALA A 145 -10.07 15.18 -3.06
N THR A 146 -10.23 15.14 -4.39
CA THR A 146 -9.35 14.32 -5.23
C THR A 146 -7.99 15.00 -5.43
N LEU A 147 -6.96 14.23 -5.79
CA LEU A 147 -5.63 14.80 -6.09
C LEU A 147 -5.67 15.87 -7.19
N GLY A 148 -6.57 15.72 -8.16
CA GLY A 148 -6.80 16.72 -9.20
C GLY A 148 -7.42 18.02 -8.68
N GLN A 149 -8.30 17.97 -7.68
CA GLN A 149 -8.83 19.19 -7.05
C GLN A 149 -7.74 19.92 -6.28
N ILE A 150 -6.93 19.18 -5.51
CA ILE A 150 -5.80 19.75 -4.77
C ILE A 150 -4.83 20.43 -5.74
N LYS A 151 -4.33 19.72 -6.75
CA LYS A 151 -3.37 20.24 -7.74
C LYS A 151 -3.82 21.54 -8.41
N ASN A 152 -5.10 21.66 -8.77
CA ASN A 152 -5.60 22.76 -9.59
C ASN A 152 -6.21 23.92 -8.78
N ARG A 153 -6.53 23.73 -7.49
CA ARG A 153 -7.31 24.70 -6.71
C ARG A 153 -6.74 25.02 -5.34
N SER A 154 -5.79 24.25 -4.80
CA SER A 154 -5.23 24.56 -3.50
C SER A 154 -4.20 25.68 -3.60
N ASP A 155 -4.38 26.76 -2.83
CA ASP A 155 -3.33 27.78 -2.63
C ASP A 155 -2.24 27.29 -1.67
N GLY A 156 -2.47 26.18 -0.96
CA GLY A 156 -1.55 25.53 -0.05
C GLY A 156 -2.18 24.28 0.58
N TYR A 157 -1.34 23.42 1.16
CA TYR A 157 -1.76 22.19 1.83
C TYR A 157 -0.90 21.93 3.07
N CYS A 158 -1.44 21.15 4.00
CA CYS A 158 -0.76 20.73 5.22
C CYS A 158 -0.70 19.21 5.28
N VAL A 159 0.46 18.67 5.66
CA VAL A 159 0.68 17.23 5.84
C VAL A 159 0.97 16.99 7.31
N LEU A 160 0.04 16.34 8.00
CA LEU A 160 0.12 16.08 9.45
C LEU A 160 0.03 14.57 9.70
N GLY A 161 0.91 14.05 10.57
CA GLY A 161 0.88 12.65 11.00
C GLY A 161 1.22 11.62 9.91
N LEU A 162 1.80 12.07 8.79
CA LEU A 162 2.17 11.21 7.66
C LEU A 162 3.65 11.45 7.30
N GLN A 163 4.34 10.35 6.99
CA GLN A 163 5.63 10.40 6.33
C GLN A 163 5.44 10.02 4.86
N SER A 164 5.63 10.99 3.98
CA SER A 164 5.57 10.75 2.54
C SER A 164 6.79 9.94 2.09
N CYS A 165 6.59 9.11 1.06
CA CYS A 165 7.67 8.31 0.51
C CYS A 165 8.81 9.23 0.01
N PRO A 166 10.07 9.02 0.43
CA PRO A 166 11.20 9.74 -0.11
C PRO A 166 11.44 9.28 -1.56
N GLY A 167 11.31 10.17 -2.52
CA GLY A 167 11.74 9.93 -3.91
C GLY A 167 10.84 10.58 -4.98
N PRO A 168 11.39 10.82 -6.18
CA PRO A 168 10.69 11.50 -7.26
C PRO A 168 9.74 10.53 -7.97
N SER A 169 8.50 10.42 -7.51
CA SER A 169 7.41 10.05 -8.42
C SER A 169 6.66 11.31 -8.83
N LYS A 170 6.21 11.37 -10.08
CA LYS A 170 5.41 12.48 -10.63
C LYS A 170 4.07 12.67 -9.91
N ALA A 171 3.55 11.65 -9.23
CA ALA A 171 2.40 11.78 -8.33
C ALA A 171 2.74 12.53 -7.04
N HIS A 172 3.99 12.45 -6.58
CA HIS A 172 4.47 13.18 -5.42
C HIS A 172 4.92 14.59 -5.76
N GLU A 173 5.48 14.83 -6.95
CA GLU A 173 6.08 16.12 -7.34
C GLU A 173 5.12 17.34 -7.20
N PRO A 174 3.83 17.28 -7.57
CA PRO A 174 2.90 18.40 -7.36
C PRO A 174 2.46 18.57 -5.89
N LEU A 175 2.48 17.50 -5.09
CA LEU A 175 2.07 17.48 -3.68
C LEU A 175 3.23 17.61 -2.70
N PHE A 176 4.47 17.51 -3.18
CA PHE A 176 5.68 17.43 -2.37
C PHE A 176 6.89 18.09 -3.03
N ASN A 177 6.70 18.84 -4.13
CA ASN A 177 7.54 19.99 -4.35
C ASN A 177 7.41 20.82 -3.08
N PHE A 178 8.41 20.71 -2.22
CA PHE A 178 8.79 21.79 -1.34
C PHE A 178 8.89 22.99 -2.27
N PHE A 179 7.81 23.77 -2.37
CA PHE A 179 7.95 25.17 -2.68
C PHE A 179 8.87 25.68 -1.58
N GLN A 180 10.17 25.71 -1.87
CA GLN A 180 11.07 26.69 -1.29
C GLN A 180 10.31 28.00 -1.45
N GLY A 181 9.78 28.49 -0.33
CA GLY A 181 8.67 29.40 -0.31
C GLY A 181 8.90 30.55 -1.27
N ILE A 182 8.11 30.61 -2.34
CA ILE A 182 7.87 31.89 -3.00
C ILE A 182 6.73 32.52 -2.22
N PHE A 183 7.11 33.10 -1.08
CA PHE A 183 6.33 34.04 -0.33
C PHE A 183 5.93 35.18 -1.28
N HIS A 184 4.69 35.21 -1.76
CA HIS A 184 4.17 36.44 -2.35
C HIS A 184 3.96 37.45 -1.22
N ARG A 185 4.69 38.57 -1.32
CA ARG A 185 4.81 39.64 -0.31
C ARG A 185 3.49 40.33 0.09
N GLU A 186 2.38 40.04 -0.59
CA GLU A 186 1.12 40.78 -0.41
C GLU A 186 0.01 39.92 0.19
N ARG A 187 0.20 39.54 1.46
CA ARG A 187 -0.84 39.52 2.48
C ARG A 187 -0.13 39.34 3.82
N GLN A 188 0.12 40.47 4.47
CA GLN A 188 0.78 40.55 5.76
C GLN A 188 0.10 39.61 6.76
N GLU A 189 0.94 38.89 7.52
CA GLU A 189 0.59 38.04 8.67
C GLU A 189 0.05 36.64 8.36
N ARG A 190 0.93 35.70 7.99
CA ARG A 190 0.85 34.31 8.46
C ARG A 190 2.23 33.81 8.86
N THR A 191 2.47 33.82 10.17
CA THR A 191 3.65 33.25 10.83
C THR A 191 3.74 31.76 10.51
N GLN A 192 4.95 31.31 10.19
CA GLN A 192 5.30 29.91 10.16
C GLN A 192 5.48 29.46 11.62
N ASP A 193 4.39 29.29 12.35
CA ASP A 193 4.48 28.77 13.70
C ASP A 193 4.70 27.26 13.63
N HIS A 194 5.92 26.86 13.97
CA HIS A 194 6.24 25.51 14.42
C HIS A 194 5.40 25.20 15.67
N PHE A 195 4.13 24.85 15.49
CA PHE A 195 3.31 24.40 16.60
C PHE A 195 3.75 22.98 17.02
N CYS A 196 4.46 22.98 18.15
CA CYS A 196 4.62 21.90 19.13
C CYS A 196 5.37 20.62 18.70
N ARG A 197 6.70 20.69 18.65
CA ARG A 197 7.52 19.57 19.16
C ARG A 197 7.56 19.66 20.68
N CYS A 198 6.90 18.73 21.38
CA CYS A 198 7.21 18.49 22.78
C CYS A 198 8.57 17.76 22.83
N PRO A 199 9.61 18.30 23.49
CA PRO A 199 10.95 17.71 23.48
C PRO A 199 11.00 16.31 24.10
N GLU A 200 10.02 15.96 24.94
CA GLU A 200 10.08 14.76 25.78
C GLU A 200 9.19 13.60 25.31
N ASN A 201 8.21 13.83 24.43
CA ASN A 201 7.39 12.76 23.86
C ASN A 201 6.73 13.16 22.53
N PRO A 202 7.11 12.54 21.39
CA PRO A 202 6.55 12.88 20.09
C PRO A 202 5.11 12.36 19.85
N TYR A 203 4.50 11.66 20.81
CA TYR A 203 3.19 11.03 20.65
C TYR A 203 2.06 11.64 21.50
N VAL A 204 2.30 12.73 22.23
CA VAL A 204 1.27 13.35 23.09
C VAL A 204 0.93 14.74 22.60
N TRP A 205 -0.36 14.96 22.31
CA TRP A 205 -0.91 16.27 22.03
C TRP A 205 -1.24 16.97 23.36
N CYS A 206 -0.60 18.10 23.64
CA CYS A 206 -0.96 18.95 24.79
C CYS A 206 -1.99 19.96 24.30
N GLY A 207 -3.27 19.66 24.54
CA GLY A 207 -4.38 20.52 24.17
C GLY A 207 -4.52 21.71 25.11
N ARG A 208 -4.67 22.90 24.53
CA ARG A 208 -5.44 24.00 25.09
C ARG A 208 -6.48 24.43 24.07
#